data_AF-A0A957FE33-F1
#
_entry.id   AF-A0A957FE33-F1
#
_cell.length_a   1.000
_cell.length_b   1.000
_cell.length_c   1.000
_cell.angle_alpha   90.00
_cell.angle_beta   90.00
_cell.angle_gamma   90.00
#
_symmetry.space_group_name_H-M   'P 1'
#
loop_
_entity.id
_entity.type
_entity.pdbx_description
1 polymer ?
#
loop_
_entity_poly.entity_id
_entity_poly.type
_entity_poly.pdbx_seq_one_letter_code
_entity_poly.pdbx_strand_id
1 'polypeptide(L)' 'MAEKVGFIGLGIMGRGMAHNLLKAGFAVRVWNRTASRMEP' A
#
# COMPACT_ATOMS: atom_id res chain seq x y z
N MET A 1 -12.75 12.63 7.39
CA MET A 1 -12.49 11.20 7.61
C MET A 1 -11.69 10.71 6.41
N ALA A 2 -10.46 10.22 6.59
CA ALA A 2 -9.69 9.68 5.46
C ALA A 2 -10.34 8.37 5.00
N GLU A 3 -10.64 8.25 3.70
CA GLU A 3 -11.13 7.00 3.12
C GLU A 3 -10.09 5.89 3.29
N LYS A 4 -10.56 4.68 3.60
CA LYS A 4 -9.71 3.52 3.85
C LYS A 4 -9.57 2.70 2.57
N VAL A 5 -8.33 2.40 2.18
CA VAL A 5 -8.02 1.64 0.97
C VAL A 5 -7.28 0.36 1.32
N GLY A 6 -7.79 -0.78 0.86
CA GLY A 6 -7.08 -2.06 0.89
C GLY A 6 -6.27 -2.24 -0.40
N PHE A 7 -4.99 -2.62 -0.28
CA PHE A 7 -4.10 -2.76 -1.43
C PHE A 7 -3.37 -4.12 -1.41
N ILE A 8 -3.56 -4.92 -2.46
CA ILE A 8 -3.00 -6.27 -2.56
C ILE A 8 -1.86 -6.29 -3.58
N GLY A 9 -0.65 -6.62 -3.12
CA GLY A 9 0.52 -6.84 -3.96
C GLY A 9 1.52 -5.69 -3.96
N LEU A 10 2.72 -5.92 -3.43
CA LEU A 10 3.82 -4.93 -3.35
C LEU A 10 4.98 -5.31 -4.28
N GLY A 11 4.67 -5.45 -5.58
CA GLY A 11 5.66 -5.65 -6.64
C GLY A 11 6.44 -4.38 -6.99
N ILE A 12 7.09 -4.39 -8.16
CA ILE A 12 7.88 -3.25 -8.69
C ILE A 12 7.03 -1.97 -8.73
N MET A 13 5.80 -2.06 -9.25
CA MET A 13 4.87 -0.93 -9.31
C MET A 13 4.07 -0.74 -8.01
N GLY A 14 3.64 -1.84 -7.38
CA GLY A 14 2.68 -1.81 -6.27
C GLY A 14 3.10 -0.94 -5.09
N ARG A 15 4.40 -0.95 -4.76
CA ARG A 15 4.97 -0.10 -3.71
C ARG A 15 4.78 1.40 -4.00
N GLY A 16 5.11 1.84 -5.21
CA GLY A 16 4.95 3.24 -5.61
C GLY A 16 3.48 3.68 -5.59
N MET A 17 2.57 2.81 -6.04
CA MET A 17 1.13 3.10 -6.01
C MET A 17 0.60 3.22 -4.57
N ALA A 18 0.97 2.30 -3.67
CA ALA A 18 0.60 2.37 -2.26
C ALA A 18 1.15 3.65 -1.60
N HIS A 19 2.38 4.04 -1.92
CA HIS A 19 2.94 5.32 -1.44
C HIS A 19 2.20 6.54 -1.97
N ASN A 20 1.77 6.54 -3.24
CA ASN A 20 1.00 7.65 -3.80
C ASN A 20 -0.37 7.80 -3.11
N LEU A 21 -1.04 6.68 -2.78
CA LEU A 21 -2.28 6.69 -2.00
C LEU A 21 -2.04 7.27 -0.59
N LEU A 22 -0.96 6.90 0.07
CA LEU A 22 -0.57 7.49 1.35
C LEU A 22 -0.33 9.01 1.23
N LYS A 23 0.39 9.45 0.19
CA LYS A 23 0.63 10.88 -0.08
C LYS A 23 -0.64 11.67 -0.37
N ALA A 24 -1.64 11.03 -0.99
CA ALA A 24 -2.94 11.63 -1.26
C ALA A 24 -3.86 11.69 -0.02
N GLY A 25 -3.41 11.19 1.13
CA GLY A 25 -4.14 11.28 2.40
C GLY A 25 -5.09 10.11 2.69
N PHE A 26 -5.01 9.02 1.92
CA PHE A 26 -5.78 7.81 2.18
C PHE A 26 -5.17 6.99 3.32
N ALA A 27 -6.03 6.35 4.11
CA ALA A 27 -5.59 5.35 5.08
C ALA A 27 -5.41 3.99 4.36
N VAL A 28 -4.17 3.62 4.05
CA VAL A 28 -3.87 2.43 3.24
C VAL A 28 -3.49 1.23 4.12
N ARG A 29 -4.12 0.08 3.87
CA ARG A 29 -3.71 -1.22 4.44
C ARG A 29 -3.25 -2.14 3.32
N VAL A 30 -2.02 -2.62 3.43
CA VAL A 30 -1.39 -3.48 2.41
C VAL A 30 -1.44 -4.94 2.81
N TRP A 31 -1.51 -5.82 1.82
CA TRP A 31 -1.24 -7.25 1.97
C TRP A 31 -0.41 -7.74 0.80
N ASN A 32 0.54 -8.64 1.07
CA ASN A 32 1.31 -9.32 0.04
C ASN A 32 1.63 -10.75 0.49
N ARG A 33 1.66 -11.70 -0.44
CA ARG A 33 1.98 -13.12 -0.15
C ARG A 33 3.31 -13.29 0.58
N THR A 34 4.34 -12.55 0.16
CA THR A 34 5.66 -12.55 0.81
C THR A 34 5.71 -11.39 1.81
N ALA A 35 5.84 -11.71 3.10
CA ALA A 35 5.81 -10.74 4.19
C ALA A 35 6.89 -9.67 4.09
N SER A 36 8.12 -10.05 3.71
CA SER A 36 9.25 -9.10 3.55
C SER A 36 9.01 -8.01 2.50
N ARG A 37 8.00 -8.15 1.63
CA ARG A 37 7.63 -7.07 0.69
C ARG A 37 6.78 -5.97 1.34
N MET A 38 6.27 -6.18 2.55
CA MET A 38 5.52 -5.20 3.34
C MET A 38 6.38 -4.52 4.42
N GLU A 39 7.65 -4.88 4.54
CA GLU A 39 8.58 -4.20 5.43
C GLU A 39 8.86 -2.77 4.92
N PRO A 40 9.11 -1.81 5.83
CA PRO A 40 9.36 -0.40 5.50
C PRO A 40 10.53 -0.17 4.54
#